data_AF-I4YQK9-F1
#
_entry.id   AF-I4YQK9-F1
#
_cell.length_a   1.000
_cell.length_b   1.000
_cell.length_c   1.000
_cell.angle_alpha   90.00
_cell.angle_beta   90.00
_cell.angle_gamma   90.00
#
_symmetry.space_group_name_H-M   'P 1'
#
loop_
_entity.id
_entity.type
_entity.pdbx_description
1 polymer ?
#
loop_
_entity_poly.entity_id
_entity_poly.type
_entity_poly.pdbx_seq_one_letter_code
_entity_poly.pdbx_strand_id
1 'polypeptide(L)' 'MLVCELMGRVIARMCSGSKLPGLLDLSLSRPLVTVPLGVKLLKVTPKAVDLMLQQLGGALLRELTGRTRYRAWGIV' A
#
# COMPACT_ATOMS: atom_id res chain seq x y z
N MET A 1 3.29 -19.25 -5.16
CA MET A 1 2.34 -19.84 -4.19
C MET A 1 2.49 -19.31 -2.77
N LEU A 2 3.69 -19.08 -2.23
CA LEU A 2 3.87 -18.61 -0.82
C LEU A 2 3.37 -17.18 -0.52
N VAL A 3 3.43 -16.25 -1.48
CA VAL A 3 3.08 -14.83 -1.25
C VAL A 3 1.59 -14.61 -0.98
N CYS A 4 0.72 -15.34 -1.69
CA CYS A 4 -0.74 -15.23 -1.51
C CYS A 4 -1.18 -15.69 -0.11
N GLU A 5 -0.51 -16.70 0.46
CA GLU A 5 -0.85 -17.27 1.76
C GLU A 5 -0.40 -16.35 2.91
N LEU A 6 0.79 -15.76 2.81
CA LEU A 6 1.28 -14.78 3.79
C LEU A 6 0.43 -13.50 3.76
N MET A 7 -0.02 -13.09 2.57
CA MET A 7 -0.95 -11.97 2.41
C MET A 7 -2.33 -12.24 2.95
N GLY A 8 -2.87 -13.45 2.79
CA GLY A 8 -4.15 -13.83 3.41
C GLY A 8 -4.13 -13.60 4.93
N ARG A 9 -3.00 -13.88 5.60
CA ARG A 9 -2.85 -13.61 7.04
C ARG A 9 -2.72 -12.11 7.38
N VAL A 10 -2.00 -11.33 6.57
CA VAL A 10 -1.86 -9.88 6.76
C VAL A 10 -3.20 -9.18 6.54
N ILE A 11 -3.94 -9.59 5.51
CA ILE A 11 -5.28 -9.09 5.18
C ILE A 11 -6.28 -9.52 6.27
N ALA A 12 -6.22 -10.75 6.76
CA ALA A 12 -7.09 -11.22 7.86
C ALA A 12 -6.84 -10.48 9.19
N ARG A 13 -5.63 -9.94 9.42
CA ARG A 13 -5.32 -9.08 10.58
C ARG A 13 -5.74 -7.62 10.37
N MET A 14 -6.01 -7.19 9.15
CA MET A 14 -6.52 -5.86 8.82
C MET A 14 -8.05 -5.90 8.82
N CYS A 15 -8.69 -5.14 9.72
CA CYS A 15 -10.15 -5.14 9.88
C CYS A 15 -10.90 -4.99 8.54
N SER A 16 -11.91 -5.82 8.33
CA SER A 16 -12.71 -5.99 7.10
C SER A 16 -13.40 -4.73 6.54
N GLY A 17 -13.29 -3.57 7.20
CA GLY A 17 -13.79 -2.27 6.73
C GLY A 17 -12.71 -1.31 6.20
N SER A 18 -11.42 -1.65 6.32
CA SER A 18 -10.33 -0.78 5.84
C SER A 18 -10.06 -1.02 4.36
N LYS A 19 -9.65 0.04 3.63
CA LYS A 19 -9.16 -0.08 2.24
C LYS A 19 -7.66 -0.44 2.16
N LEU A 20 -7.04 -0.72 3.30
CA LEU A 20 -5.68 -1.26 3.45
C LEU A 20 -5.41 -2.56 2.67
N PRO A 21 -6.27 -3.61 2.69
CA PRO A 21 -6.03 -4.83 1.93
C PRO A 21 -6.07 -4.58 0.41
N GLY A 22 -6.88 -3.64 -0.06
CA GLY A 22 -6.88 -3.25 -1.48
C GLY A 22 -5.60 -2.52 -1.91
N LEU A 23 -4.95 -1.77 -1.00
CA LEU A 23 -3.63 -1.18 -1.25
C LEU A 23 -2.52 -2.26 -1.25
N LEU A 24 -2.68 -3.29 -0.42
CA LEU A 24 -1.79 -4.45 -0.37
C LEU A 24 -1.78 -5.23 -1.69
N ASP A 25 -2.96 -5.56 -2.19
CA ASP A 25 -3.18 -6.28 -3.46
C ASP A 25 -2.60 -5.51 -4.65
N LEU A 26 -2.76 -4.19 -4.62
CA LEU A 26 -2.15 -3.28 -5.58
C LEU A 26 -0.63 -3.32 -5.56
N SER A 27 -0.05 -3.39 -4.37
CA SER A 27 1.40 -3.41 -4.19
C SER A 27 2.01 -4.71 -4.69
N LEU A 28 1.30 -5.84 -4.58
CA LEU A 28 1.72 -7.09 -5.23
C LEU A 28 1.69 -7.00 -6.75
N SER A 29 0.59 -6.46 -7.27
CA SER A 29 0.39 -6.36 -8.71
C SER A 29 1.37 -5.37 -9.34
N ARG A 30 1.73 -4.33 -8.59
CA ARG A 30 2.66 -3.27 -8.99
C ARG A 30 3.57 -2.93 -7.81
N PRO A 31 4.86 -3.29 -7.86
CA PRO A 31 5.81 -2.99 -6.80
C PRO A 31 6.17 -1.50 -6.72
N LEU A 32 5.46 -0.62 -7.43
CA LEU A 32 5.62 0.83 -7.37
C LEU A 32 4.24 1.47 -7.18
N VAL A 33 3.95 1.88 -5.96
CA VAL A 33 2.69 2.53 -5.59
C VAL A 33 2.95 3.99 -5.28
N THR A 34 2.13 4.89 -5.80
CA THR A 34 2.16 6.33 -5.50
C THR A 34 0.84 6.77 -4.89
N VAL A 35 0.85 7.85 -4.10
CA VAL A 35 -0.38 8.43 -3.52
C VAL A 35 -1.49 8.64 -4.56
N PRO A 36 -1.26 9.31 -5.72
CA PRO A 36 -2.32 9.50 -6.71
C PRO A 36 -2.85 8.18 -7.30
N LEU A 37 -2.04 7.12 -7.32
CA LEU A 37 -2.43 5.80 -7.82
C LEU A 37 -3.35 5.09 -6.82
N GLY A 38 -3.02 5.16 -5.52
CA GLY A 38 -3.90 4.68 -4.46
C GLY A 38 -5.25 5.43 -4.41
N VAL A 39 -5.23 6.76 -4.60
CA VAL A 39 -6.46 7.57 -4.64
C VAL A 39 -7.39 7.12 -5.77
N LYS A 40 -6.84 6.93 -6.98
CA LYS A 40 -7.62 6.52 -8.15
C LYS A 40 -8.25 5.13 -8.00
N LEU A 41 -7.49 4.18 -7.46
CA LEU A 41 -7.91 2.79 -7.42
C LEU A 41 -8.78 2.45 -6.22
N LEU A 42 -8.46 3.04 -5.06
CA LEU A 42 -9.20 2.78 -3.82
C LEU A 42 -10.33 3.80 -3.59
N LYS A 43 -10.43 4.86 -4.41
CA LYS A 43 -11.42 5.94 -4.26
C LYS A 43 -11.47 6.45 -2.82
N VAL A 44 -10.32 6.85 -2.30
CA VAL A 44 -10.12 7.39 -0.95
C VAL A 44 -9.39 8.71 -1.04
N THR A 45 -9.46 9.49 0.05
CA THR A 45 -8.74 10.75 0.11
C THR A 45 -7.22 10.53 0.04
N PRO A 46 -6.47 11.45 -0.58
CA PRO A 46 -5.00 11.36 -0.64
C PRO A 46 -4.37 11.26 0.75
N LYS A 47 -4.97 11.92 1.75
CA LYS A 47 -4.55 11.84 3.16
C LYS A 47 -4.69 10.42 3.73
N ALA A 48 -5.79 9.73 3.42
CA ALA A 48 -6.00 8.35 3.85
C ALA A 48 -4.99 7.41 3.18
N VAL A 49 -4.73 7.61 1.89
CA VAL A 49 -3.72 6.83 1.15
C VAL A 49 -2.32 7.05 1.73
N ASP A 50 -1.96 8.30 2.02
CA ASP A 50 -0.66 8.63 2.62
C ASP A 50 -0.49 7.98 4.00
N LEU A 51 -1.53 8.01 4.84
CA LEU A 51 -1.53 7.35 6.15
C LEU A 51 -1.41 5.83 6.02
N MET A 52 -2.13 5.22 5.08
CA MET A 52 -2.05 3.79 4.78
C MET A 52 -0.65 3.39 4.28
N LEU A 53 -0.05 4.20 3.39
CA LEU A 53 1.30 3.98 2.87
C LEU A 53 2.37 4.16 3.95
N GLN A 54 2.19 5.09 4.88
CA GLN A 54 3.08 5.22 6.05
C GLN A 54 2.95 4.01 6.99
N GLN A 55 1.73 3.54 7.25
CA GLN A 55 1.49 2.33 8.05
C GLN A 55 2.08 1.07 7.42
N LEU A 56 1.97 0.94 6.09
CA LEU A 56 2.51 -0.19 5.34
C LEU A 56 4.00 -0.07 5.05
N GLY A 57 4.52 1.15 4.92
CA GLY A 57 5.91 1.37 4.60
C GLY A 57 6.88 1.00 5.72
N GLY A 58 6.39 1.00 6.96
CA GLY A 58 7.10 0.41 8.10
C GLY A 58 7.15 -1.12 8.10
N ALA A 59 6.29 -1.81 7.33
CA ALA A 59 6.16 -3.27 7.34
C ALA A 59 6.60 -3.95 6.02
N LEU A 60 6.39 -3.33 4.85
CA LEU A 60 6.57 -3.97 3.54
C LEU A 60 7.03 -3.04 2.39
N LEU A 61 6.86 -1.72 2.51
CA LEU A 61 6.94 -0.76 1.39
C LEU A 61 7.97 0.35 1.65
N ARG A 62 9.14 0.28 1.03
CA ARG A 62 10.15 1.33 1.24
C ARG A 62 9.88 2.52 0.34
N GLU A 63 9.97 3.73 0.89
CA GLU A 63 9.95 4.96 0.08
C GLU A 63 11.18 4.94 -0.85
N LEU A 64 10.94 4.87 -2.16
CA LEU A 64 11.97 4.81 -3.19
C LEU A 64 12.40 6.20 -3.66
N THR A 65 11.52 7.19 -3.50
CA THR A 65 11.74 8.56 -3.98
C THR A 65 11.97 9.51 -2.81
N GLY A 66 13.23 9.88 -2.54
CA GLY A 66 13.60 10.83 -1.50
C GLY A 66 13.36 12.32 -1.84
N ARG A 67 12.31 12.66 -2.61
CA ARG A 67 12.01 14.05 -3.01
C ARG A 67 10.58 14.45 -2.65
N THR A 68 10.45 15.48 -1.83
CA THR A 68 9.23 16.02 -1.19
C THR A 68 7.99 16.17 -2.09
N ARG A 69 8.14 16.27 -3.41
CA ARG A 69 7.05 16.52 -4.36
C ARG A 69 6.41 15.26 -4.96
N TYR A 70 7.16 14.17 -5.07
CA TYR A 70 6.64 12.90 -5.60
C TYR A 70 7.13 11.76 -4.71
N ARG A 71 6.19 11.15 -4.00
CA ARG A 71 6.43 9.96 -3.17
C ARG A 71 5.92 8.71 -3.87
N ALA A 72 6.83 7.77 -4.05
CA ALA A 72 6.60 6.44 -4.56
C ALA A 72 7.19 5.45 -3.56
N TRP A 73 6.43 4.42 -3.27
CA TRP A 73 6.81 3.34 -2.39
C TRP A 73 6.92 2.08 -3.22
N GLY A 74 7.93 1.28 -2.94
CA GLY A 74 8.05 -0.02 -3.56
C GLY A 74 8.45 -1.12 -2.61
N ILE A 75 8.14 -2.34 -3.04
CA ILE A 75 8.51 -3.56 -2.33
C ILE A 75 9.99 -3.79 -2.64
N VAL A 76 10.83 -3.87 -1.60
CA VAL A 76 12.26 -4.23 -1.68
C VAL A 76 12.50 -5.62 -1.13
#